data_AF-A0A0K2JET5-F1
#
_entry.id   AF-A0A0K2JET5-F1
#
_cell.length_a   1.000
_cell.length_b   1.000
_cell.length_c   1.000
_cell.angle_alpha   90.00
_cell.angle_beta   90.00
_cell.angle_gamma   90.00
#
_symmetry.space_group_name_H-M   'P 1'
#
loop_
_entity.id
_entity.type
_entity.pdbx_description
1 polymer ?
#
loop_
_entity_poly.entity_id
_entity_poly.type
_entity_poly.pdbx_seq_one_letter_code
_entity_poly.pdbx_strand_id
1 'polypeptide(L)'
;MIKVGIDPSGTGTTGIVVYENNKLIKKYEFTNKYWKEHYKFINNKIKETMIFINVEDCLYTNANGSKDRDDLLRLLGSLCVLYSINWWVSPRYTKSVVKNMENLSKYQQITAIYEKDNLLTYEYRKGWFYNNEKNK
;
A
#
# COMPACT_ATOMS: atom_id res chain seq x y z
N MET A 1 2.81 -4.85 -23.80
CA MET A 1 1.93 -4.12 -22.86
C MET A 1 2.77 -3.52 -21.74
N ILE A 2 2.68 -2.21 -21.54
CA ILE A 2 3.36 -1.48 -20.46
C ILE A 2 2.41 -1.37 -19.27
N LYS A 3 2.90 -1.59 -18.05
CA LYS A 3 2.17 -1.38 -16.79
C LYS A 3 3.01 -0.53 -15.85
N VAL A 4 2.37 0.41 -15.16
CA VAL A 4 3.01 1.20 -14.09
C VAL A 4 2.32 0.85 -12.78
N GLY A 5 3.13 0.54 -11.76
CA GLY A 5 2.70 0.35 -10.38
C GLY A 5 3.28 1.46 -9.50
N ILE A 6 2.48 1.98 -8.57
CA ILE A 6 2.84 3.09 -7.69
C ILE A 6 2.51 2.69 -6.26
N ASP A 7 3.49 2.81 -5.37
CA ASP A 7 3.33 2.76 -3.91
C ASP A 7 3.45 4.21 -3.42
N PRO A 8 2.32 4.92 -3.19
CA PRO A 8 2.33 6.34 -2.92
C PRO A 8 2.57 6.65 -1.44
N SER A 9 3.29 7.74 -1.18
CA SER A 9 3.44 8.27 0.17
C SER A 9 3.21 9.79 0.20
N GLY A 10 2.53 10.27 1.24
CA GLY A 10 2.32 11.71 1.47
C GLY A 10 3.51 12.41 2.11
N THR A 11 4.29 11.69 2.93
CA THR A 11 5.35 12.26 3.78
C THR A 11 6.59 11.36 3.93
N GLY A 12 6.57 10.16 3.34
CA GLY A 12 7.66 9.19 3.36
C GLY A 12 8.28 9.01 1.97
N THR A 13 8.32 7.76 1.50
CA THR A 13 8.90 7.40 0.20
C THR A 13 7.82 6.92 -0.75
N THR A 14 7.76 7.52 -1.94
CA THR A 14 6.95 7.03 -3.05
C THR A 14 7.81 6.12 -3.94
N GLY A 15 7.30 4.94 -4.26
CA GLY A 15 7.89 4.00 -5.21
C GLY A 15 7.12 3.96 -6.53
N ILE A 16 7.84 3.89 -7.66
CA ILE A 16 7.25 3.68 -8.98
C ILE A 16 7.99 2.54 -9.68
N VAL A 17 7.24 1.58 -10.21
CA VAL A 17 7.75 0.47 -11.02
C VAL A 17 7.12 0.48 -12.39
N VAL A 18 7.92 0.20 -13.42
CA VAL A 18 7.46 0.07 -14.80
C VAL A 18 7.75 -1.33 -15.29
N TYR A 19 6.71 -2.01 -15.76
CA TYR A 19 6.80 -3.32 -16.37
C TYR A 19 6.51 -3.22 -17.87
N GLU A 20 7.23 -3.98 -18.67
CA GLU A 20 6.90 -4.25 -20.06
C GLU A 20 6.78 -5.75 -20.26
N ASN A 21 5.61 -6.20 -20.74
CA ASN A 21 5.30 -7.62 -20.91
C ASN A 21 5.56 -8.42 -19.62
N ASN A 22 5.12 -7.87 -18.48
CA ASN A 22 5.29 -8.39 -17.12
C ASN A 22 6.76 -8.53 -16.65
N LYS A 23 7.74 -7.99 -17.38
CA LYS A 23 9.13 -7.89 -16.93
C LYS A 23 9.38 -6.50 -16.35
N LEU A 24 9.97 -6.44 -15.16
CA LEU A 24 10.36 -5.17 -14.54
C LEU A 24 11.48 -4.54 -15.37
N ILE A 25 11.25 -3.33 -15.88
CA ILE A 25 12.23 -2.61 -16.70
C ILE A 25 12.80 -1.39 -15.98
N LYS A 26 12.03 -0.76 -15.08
CA LYS A 26 12.47 0.44 -14.34
C LYS A 26 11.88 0.48 -12.94
N LYS A 27 12.67 1.02 -12.01
CA LYS A 27 12.27 1.34 -10.64
C LYS A 27 12.70 2.77 -10.31
N TYR A 28 11.84 3.51 -9.64
CA TYR A 28 12.14 4.83 -9.12
C TYR A 28 11.66 4.94 -7.67
N GLU A 29 12.41 5.68 -6.87
CA GLU A 29 12.09 5.97 -5.48
C GLU A 29 12.30 7.47 -5.22
N PHE A 30 11.43 8.04 -4.40
CA PHE A 30 11.52 9.45 -4.03
C PHE A 30 11.04 9.66 -2.59
N THR A 31 11.89 10.24 -1.75
CA THR A 31 11.58 10.50 -0.34
C THR A 31 11.43 11.99 -0.10
N ASN A 32 10.29 12.39 0.45
CA ASN A 32 10.02 13.78 0.82
C ASN A 32 8.91 13.87 1.87
N LYS A 33 8.93 14.92 2.70
CA LYS A 33 7.88 15.18 3.69
C LYS A 33 6.66 15.92 3.16
N TYR A 34 6.66 16.34 1.89
CA TYR A 34 5.60 17.15 1.30
C TYR A 34 4.92 16.42 0.14
N TRP A 35 3.61 16.16 0.27
CA TRP A 35 2.82 15.45 -0.74
C TRP A 35 2.85 16.11 -2.12
N LYS A 36 2.95 17.44 -2.20
CA LYS A 36 3.03 18.17 -3.47
C LYS A 36 4.27 17.79 -4.27
N GLU A 37 5.38 17.50 -3.59
CA GLU A 37 6.61 17.07 -4.25
C GLU A 37 6.50 15.63 -4.74
N HIS A 38 5.81 14.76 -3.98
CA HIS A 38 5.45 13.41 -4.45
C HIS A 38 4.58 13.45 -5.69
N TYR A 39 3.56 14.32 -5.70
CA TYR A 39 2.71 14.53 -6.87
C TYR A 39 3.53 14.95 -8.10
N LYS A 40 4.39 15.97 -7.95
CA LYS A 40 5.28 16.41 -9.04
C LYS A 40 6.19 15.29 -9.52
N PHE A 41 6.77 14.52 -8.61
CA PHE A 41 7.62 13.38 -8.95
C PHE A 41 6.86 12.34 -9.77
N ILE A 42 5.68 11.94 -9.31
CA ILE A 42 4.81 10.98 -10.01
C ILE A 42 4.43 11.51 -11.40
N ASN A 43 3.95 12.74 -11.48
CA ASN A 43 3.54 13.39 -12.73
C ASN A 43 4.71 13.54 -13.73
N ASN A 44 5.93 13.79 -13.24
CA ASN A 44 7.12 13.89 -14.09
C ASN A 44 7.61 12.52 -14.60
N LYS A 45 7.30 11.42 -13.89
CA LYS A 45 7.72 10.06 -14.29
C LYS A 45 6.69 9.35 -15.15
N ILE A 46 5.41 9.62 -14.93
CA ILE A 46 4.34 9.13 -15.79
C ILE A 46 4.30 10.02 -17.03
N LYS A 47 4.46 9.45 -18.22
CA LYS A 47 4.28 10.22 -19.46
C LYS A 47 2.81 10.61 -19.60
N GLU A 48 2.53 11.80 -20.13
CA GLU A 48 1.17 12.28 -20.40
C GLU A 48 0.32 11.30 -21.23
N THR A 49 0.94 10.44 -22.03
CA THR A 49 0.26 9.40 -22.82
C THR A 49 -0.22 8.20 -22.00
N MET A 50 0.18 8.09 -20.73
CA MET A 50 -0.13 6.96 -19.86
C MET A 50 -1.28 7.34 -18.91
N ILE A 51 -2.50 7.18 -19.41
CA ILE A 51 -3.74 7.56 -18.71
C ILE A 51 -4.10 6.58 -17.59
N PHE A 52 -3.67 5.32 -17.71
CA PHE A 52 -4.00 4.26 -16.75
C PHE A 52 -2.80 3.89 -15.88
N ILE A 53 -2.98 4.01 -14.57
CA ILE A 53 -1.95 3.69 -13.57
C ILE A 53 -2.51 2.78 -12.50
N ASN A 54 -1.65 1.92 -11.98
CA ASN A 54 -2.01 1.06 -10.87
C ASN A 54 -1.40 1.62 -9.60
N VAL A 55 -2.24 1.85 -8.60
CA VAL A 55 -1.83 2.45 -7.33
C VAL A 55 -2.13 1.45 -6.22
N GLU A 56 -1.18 1.24 -5.31
CA GLU A 56 -1.41 0.52 -4.06
C GLU A 56 -2.50 1.26 -3.28
N ASP A 57 -3.61 0.58 -3.00
CA ASP A 57 -4.56 1.09 -2.04
C ASP A 57 -3.83 1.05 -0.70
N CYS A 58 -3.84 2.15 0.05
CA CYS A 58 -3.15 2.28 1.31
C CYS A 58 -4.23 2.45 2.39
N LEU A 59 -4.54 1.40 3.15
CA LEU A 59 -5.49 1.48 4.27
C LEU A 59 -4.87 2.42 5.31
N TYR A 60 -5.49 3.58 5.51
CA TYR A 60 -5.20 4.43 6.65
C TYR A 60 -5.70 3.69 7.90
N THR A 61 -4.80 3.15 8.72
CA THR A 61 -5.24 2.50 9.95
C THR A 61 -5.67 3.58 10.93
N ASN A 62 -6.97 3.64 11.19
CA ASN A 62 -7.64 4.58 12.08
C ASN A 62 -6.99 4.61 13.48
N ALA A 63 -6.08 5.55 13.70
CA ALA A 63 -5.69 6.04 15.02
C ALA A 63 -5.28 7.51 14.86
N ASN A 64 -6.30 8.39 14.91
CA ASN A 64 -6.21 9.86 14.86
C ASN A 64 -5.84 10.44 13.49
N GLY A 65 -6.44 11.58 13.14
CA GLY A 65 -6.16 12.30 11.90
C GLY A 65 -4.72 12.80 11.88
N SER A 66 -3.83 11.97 11.35
CA SER A 66 -2.43 12.34 11.18
C SER A 66 -2.27 13.14 9.90
N LYS A 67 -1.36 14.11 9.95
CA LYS A 67 -0.92 14.88 8.76
C LYS A 67 -0.56 13.95 7.60
N ASP A 68 0.07 12.82 7.89
CA ASP A 68 0.48 11.83 6.89
C ASP A 68 -0.71 11.23 6.14
N ARG A 69 -1.81 10.91 6.85
CA ARG A 69 -3.04 10.44 6.22
C ARG A 69 -3.64 11.50 5.31
N ASP A 70 -3.79 12.73 5.81
CA ASP A 70 -4.44 13.79 5.06
C ASP A 70 -3.62 14.19 3.82
N ASP A 71 -2.29 14.19 3.94
CA ASP A 71 -1.36 14.45 2.84
C ASP A 71 -1.35 13.31 1.81
N LEU A 72 -1.45 12.04 2.24
CA LEU A 72 -1.65 10.91 1.34
C LEU A 72 -3.00 11.00 0.60
N LEU A 73 -4.09 11.33 1.30
CA LEU A 73 -5.41 11.49 0.67
C LEU A 73 -5.43 12.64 -0.34
N ARG A 74 -4.76 13.75 -0.05
CA ARG A 74 -4.58 14.86 -1.01
C ARG A 74 -3.82 14.41 -2.25
N LEU A 75 -2.75 13.63 -2.09
CA LEU A 75 -1.99 13.07 -3.20
C LEU A 75 -2.87 12.16 -4.07
N LEU A 76 -3.53 11.17 -3.46
CA LEU A 76 -4.40 10.23 -4.15
C LEU A 76 -5.54 10.93 -4.87
N GLY A 77 -6.23 11.86 -4.19
CA GLY A 77 -7.29 12.66 -4.78
C GLY A 77 -6.81 13.48 -5.98
N SER A 78 -5.61 14.07 -5.90
CA SER A 78 -5.03 14.84 -7.02
C SER A 78 -4.71 13.94 -8.22
N LEU A 79 -4.25 12.70 -7.99
CA LEU A 79 -3.97 11.75 -9.06
C LEU A 79 -5.25 11.24 -9.72
N CYS A 80 -6.33 11.02 -8.96
CA CYS A 80 -7.63 10.59 -9.49
C CYS A 80 -8.24 11.59 -10.48
N VAL A 81 -7.89 12.88 -10.39
CA VAL A 81 -8.39 13.91 -11.30
C VAL A 81 -7.75 13.79 -12.70
N LEU A 82 -6.49 13.33 -12.77
CA LEU A 82 -5.72 13.29 -14.02
C LEU A 82 -5.61 11.90 -14.64
N TYR A 83 -5.66 10.86 -13.82
CA TYR A 83 -5.41 9.49 -14.25
C TYR A 83 -6.57 8.57 -13.90
N SER A 84 -6.81 7.61 -14.78
CA SER A 84 -7.65 6.45 -14.47
C SER A 84 -6.85 5.51 -13.57
N ILE A 85 -7.21 5.49 -12.28
CA ILE A 85 -6.51 4.69 -11.27
C ILE A 85 -7.17 3.33 -11.13
N ASN A 86 -6.37 2.28 -11.23
CA ASN A 86 -6.71 0.95 -10.77
C ASN A 86 -6.07 0.71 -9.39
N TRP A 87 -6.92 0.46 -8.41
CA TRP A 87 -6.50 0.15 -7.04
C TRP A 87 -6.03 -1.31 -6.98
N TRP A 88 -4.76 -1.53 -7.37
CA TRP A 88 -4.27 -2.86 -7.75
C TRP A 88 -4.03 -3.77 -6.54
N VAL A 89 -3.50 -3.24 -5.44
CA VAL A 89 -3.18 -4.08 -4.29
C VAL A 89 -4.01 -3.63 -3.11
N SER A 90 -4.97 -4.48 -2.71
CA SER A 90 -5.67 -4.29 -1.44
C SER A 90 -4.62 -4.31 -0.33
N PRO A 91 -4.67 -3.36 0.62
CA PRO A 91 -3.82 -3.30 1.80
C PRO A 91 -3.70 -4.62 2.54
N ARG A 92 -4.74 -5.47 2.47
CA ARG A 92 -4.75 -6.82 3.08
C ARG A 92 -3.58 -7.69 2.65
N TYR A 93 -2.99 -7.45 1.48
CA TYR A 93 -1.86 -8.22 0.94
C TYR A 93 -0.52 -7.49 1.07
N THR A 94 -0.48 -6.31 1.71
CA THR A 94 0.71 -5.48 1.85
C THR A 94 1.27 -5.63 3.27
N LYS A 95 2.61 -5.72 3.39
CA LYS A 95 3.31 -6.00 4.66
C LYS A 95 2.96 -5.00 5.79
N SER A 96 2.51 -3.79 5.45
CA SER A 96 2.14 -2.73 6.39
C SER A 96 0.83 -3.01 7.13
N VAL A 97 -0.17 -3.61 6.48
CA VAL A 97 -1.39 -4.07 7.17
C VAL A 97 -1.10 -5.28 8.02
N VAL A 98 -0.25 -6.21 7.58
CA VAL A 98 0.20 -7.33 8.41
C VAL A 98 0.90 -6.84 9.69
N LYS A 99 1.69 -5.75 9.62
CA LYS A 99 2.25 -5.06 10.78
C LYS A 99 1.21 -4.33 11.64
N ASN A 100 0.22 -3.68 11.04
CA ASN A 100 -0.84 -3.01 11.80
C ASN A 100 -1.87 -3.97 12.40
N MET A 101 -1.98 -5.21 11.89
CA MET A 101 -2.67 -6.32 12.55
C MET A 101 -1.99 -6.73 13.87
N GLU A 102 -0.73 -6.33 14.12
CA GLU A 102 -0.07 -6.52 15.42
C GLU A 102 -0.72 -5.64 16.52
N ASN A 103 -1.49 -4.60 16.17
CA ASN A 103 -2.36 -3.89 17.10
C ASN A 103 -3.71 -4.62 17.27
N LEU A 104 -3.62 -5.84 17.82
CA LEU A 104 -4.66 -6.86 18.00
C LEU A 104 -5.99 -6.41 18.65
N SER A 105 -6.00 -5.33 19.44
CA SER A 105 -7.21 -4.95 20.21
C SER A 105 -8.37 -4.44 19.34
N LYS A 106 -8.10 -3.88 18.16
CA LYS A 106 -9.14 -3.44 17.21
C LYS A 106 -9.63 -4.58 16.30
N TYR A 107 -8.81 -5.61 16.08
CA TYR A 107 -9.13 -6.69 15.15
C TYR A 107 -10.10 -7.73 15.75
N GLN A 108 -10.11 -7.88 17.09
CA GLN A 108 -11.09 -8.74 17.79
C GLN A 108 -12.56 -8.35 17.52
N GLN A 109 -12.84 -7.08 17.21
CA GLN A 109 -14.18 -6.65 16.80
C GLN A 109 -14.52 -7.03 15.34
N ILE A 110 -13.51 -7.16 14.47
CA ILE A 110 -13.69 -7.47 13.05
C ILE A 110 -13.77 -8.98 12.81
N THR A 111 -13.00 -9.79 13.54
CA THR A 111 -13.08 -11.27 13.48
C THR A 111 -14.35 -11.83 14.12
N ALA A 112 -15.12 -11.03 14.86
CA ALA A 112 -16.47 -11.43 15.25
C ALA A 112 -17.42 -11.58 14.04
N ILE A 113 -17.07 -10.99 12.89
CA ILE A 113 -17.88 -11.01 11.65
C ILE A 113 -17.49 -12.19 10.73
N TYR A 114 -16.30 -12.79 10.88
CA TYR A 114 -15.82 -13.88 10.04
C TYR A 114 -15.19 -14.99 10.88
N GLU A 115 -15.62 -16.23 10.67
CA GLU A 115 -15.24 -17.40 11.47
C GLU A 115 -13.72 -17.45 11.72
N LYS A 116 -13.37 -17.56 13.01
CA LYS A 116 -11.98 -17.56 13.48
C LYS A 116 -11.27 -18.82 12.98
N ASP A 117 -10.19 -18.65 12.21
CA ASP A 117 -9.29 -19.75 11.88
C ASP A 117 -8.48 -20.13 13.14
N ASN A 118 -8.84 -21.26 13.75
CA ASN A 118 -8.25 -21.74 15.00
C ASN A 118 -6.84 -22.33 14.83
N LEU A 119 -6.32 -22.45 13.60
CA LEU A 119 -5.02 -23.04 13.31
C LEU A 119 -3.90 -22.00 13.19
N LEU A 120 -4.24 -20.71 13.11
CA LEU A 120 -3.29 -19.60 12.97
C LEU A 120 -2.97 -18.97 14.34
N THR A 121 -1.70 -19.02 14.74
CA THR A 121 -1.23 -18.49 16.04
C THR A 121 -0.16 -17.41 15.84
N TYR A 122 -0.13 -16.40 16.73
CA TYR A 122 0.86 -15.33 16.74
C TYR A 122 1.79 -15.46 17.94
N GLU A 123 3.10 -15.35 17.71
CA GLU A 123 4.10 -15.19 18.78
C GLU A 123 4.90 -13.89 18.59
N TYR A 124 5.00 -13.10 19.67
CA TYR A 124 5.69 -11.82 19.67
C TYR A 124 7.16 -12.00 19.23
N ARG A 125 7.61 -11.17 18.27
CA ARG A 125 8.92 -11.23 17.57
C ARG A 125 9.13 -12.39 16.58
N LYS A 126 8.25 -13.40 16.54
CA LYS A 126 8.35 -14.48 15.56
C LYS A 126 7.32 -14.36 14.43
N GLY A 127 6.21 -13.66 14.66
CA GLY A 127 5.15 -13.45 13.67
C GLY A 127 4.08 -14.53 13.72
N TRP A 128 3.28 -14.60 12.65
CA TRP A 128 2.19 -15.57 12.49
C TRP A 128 2.70 -16.90 11.94
N PHE A 129 2.20 -18.00 12.49
CA PHE A 129 2.50 -19.35 12.00
C PHE A 129 1.26 -20.25 12.14
N TYR A 130 1.16 -21.25 11.25
CA TYR A 130 0.16 -22.29 11.38
C TYR A 130 0.67 -23.36 12.33
N ASN A 131 -0.16 -23.78 13.28
CA ASN A 131 0.20 -24.83 14.27
C ASN A 131 0.60 -26.17 13.61
N ASN A 132 0.29 -26.34 12.33
CA ASN A 132 0.53 -27.52 11.54
C ASN A 132 1.94 -27.52 10.90
N GLU A 133 2.65 -26.39 10.92
CA GLU A 133 4.04 -26.29 10.46
C GLU A 133 5.00 -26.80 11.54
N LYS A 134 4.89 -28.08 11.91
CA LYS A 134 5.95 -28.77 12.66
C LYS A 134 6.95 -29.37 11.67
N ASN A 135 8.11 -28.73 11.58
CA ASN A 135 9.44 -29.23 11.19
C ASN A 135 9.49 -30.35 10.11
N LYS A 136 9.91 -29.96 8.90
CA LYS A 136 10.81 -30.79 8.09
C LYS A 136 12.21 -30.20 8.16
#